data_AF-A0A6P1CTY0-F1
#
_entry.id   AF-A0A6P1CTY0-F1
#
_cell.length_a   1.000
_cell.length_b   1.000
_cell.length_c   1.000
_cell.angle_alpha   90.00
_cell.angle_beta   90.00
_cell.angle_gamma   90.00
#
_symmetry.space_group_name_H-M   'P 1'
#
loop_
_entity.id
_entity.type
_entity.pdbx_description
1 polymer ?
#
loop_
_entity_poly.entity_id
_entity_poly.type
_entity_poly.pdbx_seq_one_letter_code
_entity_poly.pdbx_strand_id
1 'polypeptide(L)'
;MLLAQAADGPAGFGTDPLWLVLLKAVAIFVFLLLTPMIAVLAERKIVARMQMRIGPNRTGPFGSLQSIADGVKMALKEDIVPAIVDKPIYILAPVLAAIPAFMAFAVMPFGPQVSIFGHTTPLQLTDLPVGVLYILAITSIGVYGIVLAGWASGSTYPLLGGLRSTAQVISYEIAMALCFAAVFLLGGTMATSGIVAAQHGTWYAFLLLPSFLIYCVSMVGETNRAPFDLPEAEGELVGGFHTEYSSLKFAMFMLAEYINMATVSALATTLFLGGWAAPWPLNMWSGANSGWWPLLWFTLKVWTFLFVFIWLRGTLPRLRYDQFMNLGWKLLIPVSLLWVMVVATARVLELEGYQVQTPILVVGGLLVCALMVGLFLRAGRAPGAPPEVEEPVSPPDRSASSAGVFLGFPTPPLPDRPSHTVPQGGLFEPLAGFAVTAATMFKKPNTEFYPEQKVPTAARYHGRHQLNRYSDGLEKCIGCELCAWACPADAIYVEGADNTETERFSPGERYGRVYQINYLRCIGCGLCIEACPTRALTMTNDYELTDDNRADLIYEKDRLLAPLEPGMTAPPHQMRPGTTAADYYTGAVNGTGADRSPAAAGTVADGGTR
;
A
#
# COMPACT_ATOMS: atom_id res chain seq x y z
N MET A 1 -34.45 17.31 -44.94
CA MET A 1 -33.55 18.46 -44.67
C MET A 1 -32.71 18.30 -43.40
N LEU A 2 -32.82 17.19 -42.64
CA LEU A 2 -32.05 16.89 -41.42
C LEU A 2 -30.88 15.90 -41.63
N LEU A 3 -30.56 15.55 -42.89
CA LEU A 3 -29.48 14.60 -43.25
C LEU A 3 -28.29 15.28 -43.94
N ALA A 4 -28.31 16.61 -44.11
CA ALA A 4 -27.25 17.37 -44.78
C ALA A 4 -26.25 18.03 -43.81
N GLN A 5 -26.36 17.76 -42.50
CA GLN A 5 -25.56 18.40 -41.46
C GLN A 5 -24.60 17.43 -40.76
N ALA A 6 -24.20 16.39 -41.49
CA ALA A 6 -23.20 15.40 -41.06
C ALA A 6 -21.82 15.62 -41.73
N ALA A 7 -21.63 16.74 -42.45
CA ALA A 7 -20.45 17.00 -43.28
C ALA A 7 -19.56 18.16 -42.81
N ASP A 8 -19.87 18.78 -41.67
CA ASP A 8 -18.96 19.74 -41.03
C ASP A 8 -18.20 19.01 -39.90
N GLY A 9 -16.87 18.99 -39.96
CA GLY A 9 -16.01 18.45 -38.91
C GLY A 9 -16.29 19.09 -37.53
N PRO A 10 -15.68 18.60 -36.43
CA PRO A 10 -15.99 19.07 -35.08
C PRO A 10 -15.80 20.60 -34.98
N ALA A 11 -16.91 21.32 -35.06
CA ALA A 11 -16.96 22.76 -35.26
C ALA A 11 -16.36 23.47 -34.03
N GLY A 12 -15.14 23.99 -34.18
CA GLY A 12 -14.41 24.73 -33.15
C GLY A 12 -13.01 24.21 -32.84
N PHE A 13 -12.58 23.09 -33.43
CA PHE A 13 -11.23 22.54 -33.23
C PHE A 13 -10.32 22.83 -34.43
N GLY A 14 -9.05 23.16 -34.17
CA GLY A 14 -8.04 23.47 -35.20
C GLY A 14 -7.96 24.92 -35.65
N THR A 15 -8.89 25.78 -35.20
CA THR A 15 -8.86 27.24 -35.43
C THR A 15 -8.25 28.04 -34.28
N ASP A 16 -7.87 27.36 -33.19
CA ASP A 16 -7.25 27.98 -32.03
C ASP A 16 -5.83 28.47 -32.38
N PRO A 17 -5.43 29.68 -31.93
CA PRO A 17 -4.06 30.15 -32.11
C PRO A 17 -3.10 29.28 -31.30
N LEU A 18 -1.87 29.08 -31.82
CA LEU A 18 -0.89 28.15 -31.25
C LEU A 18 -0.54 28.45 -29.78
N TRP A 19 -0.50 29.72 -29.38
CA TRP A 19 -0.27 30.10 -27.97
C TRP A 19 -1.38 29.61 -27.04
N LEU A 20 -2.63 29.56 -27.51
CA LEU A 20 -3.77 29.09 -26.73
C LEU A 20 -3.73 27.57 -26.60
N VAL A 21 -3.31 26.87 -27.67
CA VAL A 21 -3.09 25.42 -27.64
C VAL A 21 -1.98 25.04 -26.64
N LEU A 22 -0.86 25.77 -26.65
CA LEU A 22 0.22 25.59 -25.66
C LEU A 22 -0.27 25.87 -24.23
N LEU A 23 -1.03 26.95 -24.02
CA LEU A 23 -1.59 27.28 -22.71
C LEU A 23 -2.51 26.16 -22.18
N LYS A 24 -3.39 25.61 -23.03
CA LYS A 24 -4.24 24.47 -22.69
C LYS A 24 -3.42 23.23 -22.35
N ALA A 25 -2.40 22.91 -23.15
CA ALA A 25 -1.53 21.76 -22.91
C ALA A 25 -0.80 21.88 -21.56
N VAL A 26 -0.24 23.05 -21.25
CA VAL A 26 0.38 23.33 -19.94
C VAL A 26 -0.64 23.25 -18.81
N ALA A 27 -1.86 23.77 -19.00
CA ALA A 27 -2.90 23.69 -17.98
C ALA A 27 -3.32 22.24 -17.68
N ILE A 28 -3.48 21.40 -18.70
CA ILE A 28 -3.76 19.96 -18.55
C ILE A 28 -2.58 19.27 -17.85
N PHE A 29 -1.35 19.57 -18.25
CA PHE A 29 -0.15 19.02 -17.61
C PHE A 29 -0.08 19.37 -16.12
N VAL A 30 -0.32 20.63 -15.75
CA VAL A 30 -0.37 21.08 -14.35
C VAL A 30 -1.52 20.40 -13.60
N PHE A 31 -2.70 20.29 -14.20
CA PHE A 31 -3.82 19.57 -13.60
C PHE A 31 -3.46 18.09 -13.30
N LEU A 32 -2.77 17.43 -14.22
CA LEU A 32 -2.32 16.04 -14.06
C LEU A 32 -1.14 15.86 -13.12
N LEU A 33 -0.34 16.90 -12.85
CA LEU A 33 0.65 16.85 -11.78
C LEU A 33 0.02 17.10 -10.40
N LEU A 34 -0.94 18.02 -10.31
CA LEU A 34 -1.60 18.35 -9.05
C LEU A 34 -2.55 17.24 -8.57
N THR A 35 -3.27 16.60 -9.49
CA THR A 35 -4.20 15.51 -9.18
C THR A 35 -3.55 14.37 -8.37
N PRO A 36 -2.45 13.72 -8.80
CA PRO A 36 -1.79 12.66 -8.06
C PRO A 36 -1.19 13.16 -6.73
N MET A 37 -0.61 14.37 -6.71
CA MET A 37 -0.06 14.96 -5.48
C MET A 37 -1.13 15.12 -4.39
N ILE A 38 -2.33 15.57 -4.76
CA ILE A 38 -3.48 15.69 -3.85
C ILE A 38 -4.06 14.32 -3.55
N ALA A 39 -4.14 13.42 -4.54
CA ALA A 39 -4.73 12.09 -4.40
C ALA A 39 -3.94 11.23 -3.39
N VAL A 40 -2.60 11.25 -3.44
CA VAL A 40 -1.74 10.55 -2.47
C VAL A 40 -1.98 11.07 -1.05
N LEU A 41 -2.09 12.39 -0.86
CA LEU A 41 -2.37 12.97 0.45
C LEU A 41 -3.79 12.60 0.93
N ALA A 42 -4.77 12.64 0.04
CA ALA A 42 -6.15 12.27 0.32
C ALA A 42 -6.24 10.79 0.71
N GLU A 43 -5.60 9.90 -0.04
CA GLU A 43 -5.51 8.46 0.22
C GLU A 43 -4.97 8.19 1.63
N ARG A 44 -3.82 8.79 1.98
CA ARG A 44 -3.22 8.65 3.32
C ARG A 44 -4.19 9.07 4.42
N LYS A 45 -4.90 10.18 4.25
CA LYS A 45 -5.84 10.70 5.27
C LYS A 45 -7.14 9.91 5.35
N ILE A 46 -7.68 9.49 4.22
CA ILE A 46 -8.96 8.75 4.15
C ILE A 46 -8.77 7.34 4.70
N VAL A 47 -7.72 6.62 4.28
CA VAL A 47 -7.42 5.27 4.79
C VAL A 47 -7.10 5.32 6.28
N ALA A 48 -6.35 6.33 6.74
CA ALA A 48 -6.10 6.52 8.17
C ALA A 48 -7.41 6.64 8.98
N ARG A 49 -8.39 7.42 8.49
CA ARG A 49 -9.71 7.54 9.13
C ARG A 49 -10.49 6.22 9.14
N MET A 50 -10.48 5.46 8.04
CA MET A 50 -11.10 4.13 8.00
C MET A 50 -10.48 3.18 9.06
N GLN A 51 -9.18 3.30 9.27
CA GLN A 51 -8.38 2.54 10.24
C GLN A 51 -8.37 3.13 11.66
N MET A 52 -9.21 4.14 11.95
CA MET A 52 -9.29 4.81 13.26
C MET A 52 -7.98 5.44 13.75
N ARG A 53 -7.06 5.80 12.84
CA ARG A 53 -5.80 6.52 13.15
C ARG A 53 -5.76 7.89 12.47
N ILE A 54 -4.88 8.77 12.96
CA ILE A 54 -4.69 10.10 12.35
C ILE A 54 -3.74 9.97 11.15
N GLY A 55 -4.10 10.60 10.01
CA GLY A 55 -3.22 10.71 8.85
C GLY A 55 -2.10 11.75 9.03
N PRO A 56 -1.34 12.09 7.97
CA PRO A 56 -0.27 13.08 8.08
C PRO A 56 -0.75 14.43 8.63
N ASN A 57 -0.15 14.89 9.75
CA ASN A 57 -0.53 16.13 10.44
C ASN A 57 0.64 17.13 10.71
N ARG A 58 1.90 16.78 10.39
CA ARG A 58 3.08 17.58 10.74
C ARG A 58 3.57 18.51 9.64
N THR A 59 3.68 18.01 8.42
CA THR A 59 4.36 18.70 7.32
C THR A 59 3.45 19.78 6.72
N GLY A 60 3.50 20.98 7.30
CA GLY A 60 2.61 22.10 7.00
C GLY A 60 1.23 21.99 7.68
N PRO A 61 0.33 22.98 7.48
CA PRO A 61 -1.00 22.97 8.08
C PRO A 61 -1.77 21.71 7.67
N PHE A 62 -2.15 20.89 8.66
CA PHE A 62 -2.81 19.60 8.44
C PHE A 62 -2.02 18.64 7.52
N GLY A 63 -0.69 18.74 7.42
CA GLY A 63 0.11 17.87 6.56
C GLY A 63 0.01 18.15 5.05
N SER A 64 -0.47 19.34 4.65
CA SER A 64 -0.67 19.70 3.22
C SER A 64 0.59 19.68 2.37
N LEU A 65 1.77 19.88 2.97
CA LEU A 65 3.05 19.95 2.27
C LEU A 65 3.75 18.58 2.16
N GLN A 66 3.12 17.50 2.63
CA GLN A 66 3.74 16.16 2.64
C GLN A 66 4.08 15.68 1.23
N SER A 67 3.18 15.80 0.26
CA SER A 67 3.43 15.32 -1.11
C SER A 67 4.57 16.09 -1.79
N ILE A 68 4.77 17.37 -1.42
CA ILE A 68 5.89 18.19 -1.90
C ILE A 68 7.20 17.68 -1.28
N ALA A 69 7.21 17.41 0.03
CA ALA A 69 8.37 16.84 0.72
C ALA A 69 8.76 15.47 0.14
N ASP A 70 7.79 14.63 -0.20
CA ASP A 70 8.02 13.35 -0.86
C ASP A 70 8.63 13.54 -2.26
N GLY A 71 8.15 14.52 -3.03
CA GLY A 71 8.72 14.86 -4.34
C GLY A 71 10.17 15.36 -4.25
N VAL A 72 10.46 16.27 -3.30
CA VAL A 72 11.82 16.76 -3.04
C VAL A 72 12.74 15.62 -2.60
N LYS A 73 12.24 14.72 -1.74
CA LYS A 73 12.96 13.52 -1.34
C LYS A 73 13.32 12.67 -2.56
N MET A 74 12.39 12.42 -3.47
CA MET A 74 12.67 11.61 -4.66
C MET A 74 13.68 12.29 -5.60
N ALA A 75 13.67 13.62 -5.69
CA ALA A 75 14.63 14.37 -6.51
C ALA A 75 16.06 14.38 -5.91
N LEU A 76 16.19 14.43 -4.59
CA LEU A 76 17.48 14.41 -3.89
C LEU A 76 18.00 13.00 -3.62
N LYS A 77 17.15 11.97 -3.79
CA LYS A 77 17.54 10.58 -3.58
C LYS A 77 18.49 10.12 -4.67
N GLU A 78 19.51 9.37 -4.28
CA GLU A 78 20.47 8.76 -5.19
C GLU A 78 19.78 7.86 -6.24
N ASP A 79 20.06 8.13 -7.52
CA ASP A 79 19.63 7.32 -8.65
C ASP A 79 20.63 6.19 -8.90
N ILE A 80 20.28 4.98 -8.45
CA ILE A 80 21.11 3.78 -8.59
C ILE A 80 20.76 3.08 -9.90
N VAL A 81 21.77 2.82 -10.72
CA VAL A 81 21.67 1.97 -11.92
C VAL A 81 22.50 0.71 -11.68
N PRO A 82 21.87 -0.45 -11.46
CA PRO A 82 22.61 -1.70 -11.22
C PRO A 82 23.47 -2.07 -12.42
N ALA A 83 24.57 -2.82 -12.20
CA ALA A 83 25.48 -3.18 -13.28
C ALA A 83 24.91 -4.24 -14.25
N ILE A 84 23.93 -5.03 -13.80
CA ILE A 84 23.35 -6.17 -14.53
C ILE A 84 22.24 -5.76 -15.51
N VAL A 85 21.76 -4.52 -15.45
CA VAL A 85 20.59 -4.05 -16.22
C VAL A 85 20.93 -3.67 -17.66
N ASP A 86 19.95 -3.80 -18.54
CA ASP A 86 19.99 -3.21 -19.88
C ASP A 86 19.77 -1.69 -19.78
N LYS A 87 20.86 -0.91 -19.82
CA LYS A 87 20.82 0.55 -19.53
C LYS A 87 19.85 1.33 -20.44
N PRO A 88 19.85 1.18 -21.78
CA PRO A 88 18.89 1.87 -22.63
C PRO A 88 17.44 1.59 -22.25
N ILE A 89 17.06 0.32 -22.11
CA ILE A 89 15.66 -0.05 -21.82
C ILE A 89 15.29 0.37 -20.39
N TYR A 90 16.21 0.22 -19.45
CA TYR A 90 16.01 0.60 -18.05
C TYR A 90 15.67 2.09 -17.90
N ILE A 91 16.33 2.98 -18.65
CA ILE A 91 16.05 4.43 -18.62
C ILE A 91 14.77 4.78 -19.41
N LEU A 92 14.50 4.06 -20.50
CA LEU A 92 13.36 4.34 -21.38
C LEU A 92 12.02 3.85 -20.81
N ALA A 93 12.00 2.74 -20.06
CA ALA A 93 10.77 2.12 -19.57
C ALA A 93 9.88 3.06 -18.72
N PRO A 94 10.40 3.84 -17.75
CA PRO A 94 9.58 4.82 -17.01
C PRO A 94 8.99 5.91 -17.92
N VAL A 95 9.73 6.33 -18.95
CA VAL A 95 9.28 7.35 -19.90
C VAL A 95 8.13 6.80 -20.76
N LEU A 96 8.23 5.54 -21.18
CA LEU A 96 7.17 4.85 -21.91
C LEU A 96 5.92 4.59 -21.07
N ALA A 97 6.03 4.50 -19.74
CA ALA A 97 4.87 4.45 -18.86
C ALA A 97 4.23 5.84 -18.67
N ALA A 98 5.05 6.88 -18.48
CA ALA A 98 4.58 8.22 -18.15
C ALA A 98 3.96 8.98 -19.34
N ILE A 99 4.60 8.97 -20.52
CA ILE A 99 4.12 9.74 -21.69
C ILE A 99 2.68 9.38 -22.08
N PRO A 100 2.31 8.09 -22.22
CA PRO A 100 0.94 7.69 -22.52
C PRO A 100 -0.10 8.21 -21.52
N ALA A 101 0.26 8.20 -20.24
CA ALA A 101 -0.64 8.65 -19.17
C ALA A 101 -1.03 10.14 -19.35
N PHE A 102 -0.09 11.00 -19.76
CA PHE A 102 -0.37 12.39 -20.08
C PHE A 102 -1.11 12.56 -21.41
N MET A 103 -0.71 11.83 -22.45
CA MET A 103 -1.31 11.97 -23.78
C MET A 103 -2.80 11.58 -23.82
N ALA A 104 -3.23 10.63 -23.00
CA ALA A 104 -4.63 10.19 -22.96
C ALA A 104 -5.62 11.34 -22.66
N PHE A 105 -5.20 12.36 -21.91
CA PHE A 105 -6.03 13.53 -21.57
C PHE A 105 -6.17 14.55 -22.70
N ALA A 106 -5.41 14.43 -23.80
CA ALA A 106 -5.50 15.34 -24.94
C ALA A 106 -6.90 15.35 -25.57
N VAL A 107 -7.62 14.22 -25.52
CA VAL A 107 -8.93 14.05 -26.17
C VAL A 107 -10.09 14.10 -25.16
N MET A 108 -9.82 14.39 -23.88
CA MET A 108 -10.87 14.44 -22.85
C MET A 108 -11.59 15.79 -22.83
N PRO A 109 -12.94 15.82 -22.86
CA PRO A 109 -13.71 17.06 -22.79
C PRO A 109 -13.91 17.52 -21.33
N PHE A 110 -13.21 18.57 -20.92
CA PHE A 110 -13.33 19.14 -19.57
C PHE A 110 -14.54 20.08 -19.42
N GLY A 111 -15.10 20.58 -20.52
CA GLY A 111 -16.20 21.53 -20.50
C GLY A 111 -16.67 21.94 -21.90
N PRO A 112 -17.70 22.81 -21.97
CA PRO A 112 -18.18 23.38 -23.22
C PRO A 112 -17.20 24.44 -23.76
N GLN A 113 -17.65 25.20 -24.77
CA GLN A 113 -16.95 26.38 -25.25
C GLN A 113 -16.92 27.46 -24.17
N VAL A 114 -15.73 27.98 -23.88
CA VAL A 114 -15.49 29.09 -22.96
C VAL A 114 -14.70 30.19 -23.65
N SER A 115 -14.92 31.44 -23.23
CA SER A 115 -14.12 32.57 -23.69
C SER A 115 -12.84 32.71 -22.86
N ILE A 116 -11.68 32.54 -23.49
CA ILE A 116 -10.36 32.77 -22.90
C ILE A 116 -9.75 33.97 -23.62
N PHE A 117 -9.56 35.09 -22.90
CA PHE A 117 -8.98 36.33 -23.46
C PHE A 117 -9.62 36.80 -24.78
N GLY A 118 -10.95 36.68 -24.90
CA GLY A 118 -11.70 37.09 -26.10
C GLY A 118 -11.81 36.03 -27.20
N HIS A 119 -11.13 34.88 -27.08
CA HIS A 119 -11.28 33.75 -28.00
C HIS A 119 -12.25 32.71 -27.41
N THR A 120 -13.29 32.34 -28.17
CA THR A 120 -14.19 31.24 -27.82
C THR A 120 -13.58 29.92 -28.23
N THR A 121 -13.29 29.07 -27.25
CA THR A 121 -12.61 27.80 -27.49
C THR A 121 -13.20 26.69 -26.63
N PRO A 122 -13.33 25.44 -27.13
CA PRO A 122 -13.73 24.31 -26.31
C PRO A 122 -12.67 24.00 -25.22
N LEU A 123 -13.13 23.61 -24.03
CA LEU A 123 -12.28 23.08 -22.93
C LEU A 123 -11.81 21.65 -23.23
N GLN A 124 -11.17 21.47 -24.37
CA GLN A 124 -10.59 20.22 -24.86
C GLN A 124 -9.39 20.59 -25.74
N LEU A 125 -8.32 19.79 -25.74
CA LEU A 125 -7.11 20.10 -26.52
C LEU A 125 -7.32 19.76 -27.99
N THR A 126 -7.83 18.55 -28.28
CA THR A 126 -8.21 18.13 -29.64
C THR A 126 -9.37 17.15 -29.58
N ASP A 127 -10.17 17.10 -30.64
CA ASP A 127 -11.24 16.11 -30.79
C ASP A 127 -11.02 15.31 -32.07
N LEU A 128 -10.85 14.00 -31.90
CA LEU A 128 -10.61 13.08 -32.99
C LEU A 128 -11.89 12.27 -33.25
N PRO A 129 -12.26 11.99 -34.53
CA PRO A 129 -13.41 11.13 -34.83
C PRO A 129 -13.32 9.75 -34.16
N VAL A 130 -12.11 9.26 -33.91
CA VAL A 130 -11.79 7.99 -33.24
C VAL A 130 -11.21 8.20 -31.83
N GLY A 131 -11.67 9.22 -31.11
CA GLY A 131 -11.09 9.66 -29.84
C GLY A 131 -10.95 8.57 -28.76
N VAL A 132 -11.95 7.73 -28.57
CA VAL A 132 -11.88 6.64 -27.58
C VAL A 132 -10.89 5.53 -28.00
N LEU A 133 -10.79 5.25 -29.31
CA LEU A 133 -9.80 4.29 -29.83
C LEU A 133 -8.37 4.81 -29.69
N TYR A 134 -8.16 6.13 -29.83
CA TYR A 134 -6.89 6.78 -29.54
C TYR A 134 -6.46 6.57 -28.09
N ILE A 135 -7.38 6.69 -27.14
CA ILE A 135 -7.11 6.46 -25.72
C ILE A 135 -6.69 5.01 -25.50
N LEU A 136 -7.44 4.03 -26.02
CA LEU A 136 -7.09 2.61 -25.94
C LEU A 136 -5.70 2.32 -26.52
N ALA A 137 -5.40 2.84 -27.71
CA ALA A 137 -4.10 2.63 -28.36
C ALA A 137 -2.94 3.16 -27.51
N ILE A 138 -3.13 4.29 -26.85
CA ILE A 138 -2.11 4.91 -26.00
C ILE A 138 -1.98 4.18 -24.66
N THR A 139 -3.09 3.78 -24.02
CA THR A 139 -3.03 3.01 -22.76
C THR A 139 -2.31 1.69 -22.98
N SER A 140 -2.54 1.00 -24.11
CA SER A 140 -1.80 -0.21 -24.47
C SER A 140 -0.28 0.03 -24.56
N ILE A 141 0.18 1.21 -24.99
CA ILE A 141 1.62 1.57 -25.00
C ILE A 141 2.17 1.67 -23.57
N GLY A 142 1.38 2.16 -22.62
CA GLY A 142 1.77 2.22 -21.21
C GLY A 142 2.11 0.84 -20.62
N VAL A 143 1.40 -0.21 -21.06
CA VAL A 143 1.65 -1.60 -20.65
C VAL A 143 3.03 -2.10 -21.09
N TYR A 144 3.53 -1.66 -22.26
CA TYR A 144 4.89 -1.97 -22.68
C TYR A 144 5.94 -1.39 -21.73
N GLY A 145 5.67 -0.23 -21.13
CA GLY A 145 6.53 0.34 -20.09
C GLY A 145 6.72 -0.61 -18.91
N ILE A 146 5.66 -1.30 -18.48
CA ILE A 146 5.68 -2.27 -17.37
C ILE A 146 6.49 -3.53 -17.73
N VAL A 147 6.28 -4.10 -18.93
CA VAL A 147 7.03 -5.29 -19.39
C VAL A 147 8.51 -4.98 -19.50
N LEU A 148 8.83 -3.87 -20.18
CA LEU A 148 10.20 -3.46 -20.44
C LEU A 148 10.94 -3.14 -19.14
N ALA A 149 10.25 -2.59 -18.15
CA ALA A 149 10.81 -2.36 -16.82
C ALA A 149 11.22 -3.68 -16.15
N GLY A 150 10.31 -4.67 -16.10
CA GLY A 150 10.59 -5.97 -15.51
C GLY A 150 11.70 -6.73 -16.25
N TRP A 151 11.77 -6.62 -17.58
CA TRP A 151 12.84 -7.21 -18.39
C TRP A 151 14.20 -6.51 -18.18
N ALA A 152 14.22 -5.18 -18.17
CA ALA A 152 15.45 -4.40 -18.06
C ALA A 152 16.14 -4.55 -16.70
N SER A 153 15.39 -4.87 -15.63
CA SER A 153 15.89 -5.11 -14.28
C SER A 153 16.94 -6.22 -14.17
N GLY A 154 17.02 -7.14 -15.14
CA GLY A 154 18.08 -8.16 -15.18
C GLY A 154 17.99 -9.24 -14.08
N SER A 155 16.89 -9.31 -13.34
CA SER A 155 16.59 -10.32 -12.32
C SER A 155 15.26 -11.02 -12.61
N THR A 156 15.12 -12.28 -12.16
CA THR A 156 13.97 -13.13 -12.49
C THR A 156 12.69 -12.72 -11.75
N TYR A 157 12.81 -12.22 -10.51
CA TYR A 157 11.65 -11.80 -9.71
C TYR A 157 10.90 -10.61 -10.32
N PRO A 158 11.57 -9.51 -10.73
CA PRO A 158 10.91 -8.37 -11.37
C PRO A 158 10.36 -8.71 -12.74
N LEU A 159 11.03 -9.59 -13.49
CA LEU A 159 10.53 -10.09 -14.76
C LEU A 159 9.20 -10.84 -14.58
N LEU A 160 9.12 -11.76 -13.60
CA LEU A 160 7.88 -12.48 -13.31
C LEU A 160 6.77 -11.54 -12.82
N GLY A 161 7.12 -10.52 -12.03
CA GLY A 161 6.19 -9.49 -11.58
C GLY A 161 5.65 -8.63 -12.73
N GLY A 162 6.52 -8.19 -13.63
CA GLY A 162 6.16 -7.44 -14.84
C GLY A 162 5.26 -8.26 -15.77
N LEU A 163 5.61 -9.52 -16.04
CA LEU A 163 4.79 -10.42 -16.88
C LEU A 163 3.38 -10.65 -16.32
N ARG A 164 3.25 -10.85 -15.00
CA ARG A 164 1.94 -11.01 -14.34
C ARG A 164 1.12 -9.73 -14.41
N SER A 165 1.74 -8.58 -14.13
CA SER A 165 1.09 -7.26 -14.24
C SER A 165 0.55 -7.03 -15.64
N THR A 166 1.38 -7.26 -16.67
CA THR A 166 0.99 -7.10 -18.07
C THR A 166 -0.12 -8.04 -18.49
N ALA A 167 -0.05 -9.32 -18.13
CA ALA A 167 -1.10 -10.28 -18.46
C ALA A 167 -2.45 -9.88 -17.84
N GLN A 168 -2.42 -9.34 -16.61
CA GLN A 168 -3.59 -8.74 -15.97
C GLN A 168 -4.10 -7.54 -16.77
N VAL A 169 -3.27 -6.53 -16.99
CA VAL A 169 -3.71 -5.25 -17.59
C VAL A 169 -4.33 -5.52 -18.96
N ILE A 170 -3.67 -6.31 -19.82
CA ILE A 170 -4.20 -6.69 -21.14
C ILE A 170 -5.55 -7.41 -21.05
N SER A 171 -5.72 -8.33 -20.09
CA SER A 171 -6.98 -9.08 -19.95
C SER A 171 -8.16 -8.17 -19.58
N TYR A 172 -7.92 -7.18 -18.74
CA TYR A 172 -8.94 -6.23 -18.31
C TYR A 172 -9.14 -5.08 -19.30
N GLU A 173 -8.13 -4.74 -20.10
CA GLU A 173 -8.25 -3.84 -21.24
C GLU A 173 -9.23 -4.38 -22.28
N ILE A 174 -9.20 -5.70 -22.56
CA ILE A 174 -10.17 -6.35 -23.46
C ILE A 174 -11.60 -6.22 -22.91
N ALA A 175 -11.81 -6.51 -21.62
CA ALA A 175 -13.13 -6.40 -20.99
C ALA A 175 -13.64 -4.95 -21.01
N MET A 176 -12.76 -3.98 -20.79
CA MET A 176 -13.04 -2.55 -20.87
C MET A 176 -13.40 -2.11 -22.30
N ALA A 177 -12.66 -2.56 -23.32
CA ALA A 177 -12.92 -2.24 -24.72
C ALA A 177 -14.29 -2.76 -25.20
N LEU A 178 -14.70 -3.95 -24.74
CA LEU A 178 -16.04 -4.49 -25.02
C LEU A 178 -17.15 -3.61 -24.41
N CYS A 179 -16.91 -2.97 -23.26
CA CYS A 179 -17.86 -2.02 -22.69
C CYS A 179 -18.02 -0.77 -23.57
N PHE A 180 -16.95 -0.32 -24.23
CA PHE A 180 -17.02 0.83 -25.15
C PHE A 180 -17.81 0.53 -26.41
N ALA A 181 -17.78 -0.70 -26.91
CA ALA A 181 -18.60 -1.09 -28.07
C ALA A 181 -20.10 -0.83 -27.82
N ALA A 182 -20.62 -1.13 -26.63
CA ALA A 182 -22.00 -0.81 -26.26
C ALA A 182 -22.28 0.70 -26.23
N VAL A 183 -21.32 1.50 -25.78
CA VAL A 183 -21.41 2.97 -25.77
C VAL A 183 -21.42 3.53 -27.20
N PHE A 184 -20.59 2.99 -28.10
CA PHE A 184 -20.55 3.43 -29.50
C PHE A 184 -21.84 3.12 -30.25
N LEU A 185 -22.45 1.95 -30.00
CA LEU A 185 -23.72 1.56 -30.60
C LEU A 185 -24.87 2.50 -30.20
N LEU A 186 -24.88 2.97 -28.95
CA LEU A 186 -25.90 3.89 -28.44
C LEU A 186 -25.62 5.35 -28.85
N GLY A 187 -24.37 5.79 -28.74
CA GLY A 187 -23.97 7.17 -29.04
C GLY A 187 -23.82 7.48 -30.53
N GLY A 188 -23.64 6.48 -31.39
CA GLY A 188 -23.49 6.64 -32.84
C GLY A 188 -22.19 7.34 -33.27
N THR A 189 -21.24 7.54 -32.35
CA THR A 189 -19.96 8.20 -32.59
C THR A 189 -18.88 7.65 -31.64
N MET A 190 -17.62 7.75 -32.07
CA MET A 190 -16.44 7.41 -31.26
C MET A 190 -15.67 8.65 -30.77
N ALA A 191 -16.13 9.85 -31.14
CA ALA A 191 -15.60 11.12 -30.64
C ALA A 191 -16.10 11.38 -29.21
N THR A 192 -15.21 11.79 -28.31
CA THR A 192 -15.54 11.99 -26.89
C THR A 192 -16.53 13.14 -26.69
N SER A 193 -16.39 14.22 -27.47
CA SER A 193 -17.31 15.35 -27.46
C SER A 193 -18.73 14.93 -27.91
N GLY A 194 -18.80 14.12 -28.97
CA GLY A 194 -20.04 13.60 -29.52
C GLY A 194 -20.76 12.64 -28.58
N ILE A 195 -20.02 11.80 -27.86
CA ILE A 195 -20.59 10.92 -26.84
C ILE A 195 -21.21 11.74 -25.70
N VAL A 196 -20.51 12.77 -25.20
CA VAL A 196 -21.06 13.65 -24.14
C VAL A 196 -22.31 14.38 -24.63
N ALA A 197 -22.33 14.85 -25.88
CA ALA A 197 -23.51 15.49 -26.46
C ALA A 197 -24.70 14.51 -26.58
N ALA A 198 -24.45 13.24 -26.91
CA ALA A 198 -25.47 12.20 -27.01
C ALA A 198 -26.06 11.77 -25.65
N GLN A 199 -25.45 12.19 -24.54
CA GLN A 199 -25.93 11.94 -23.18
C GLN A 199 -26.85 13.04 -22.62
N HIS A 200 -27.29 13.97 -23.47
CA HIS A 200 -28.18 15.05 -23.06
C HIS A 200 -29.60 14.53 -22.76
N GLY A 201 -29.87 14.23 -21.49
CA GLY A 201 -31.18 13.80 -20.99
C GLY A 201 -31.06 12.69 -19.96
N THR A 202 -30.43 11.56 -20.33
CA THR A 202 -30.17 10.44 -19.41
C THR A 202 -28.73 9.97 -19.53
N TRP A 203 -28.15 9.62 -18.39
CA TRP A 203 -26.79 9.07 -18.34
C TRP A 203 -26.75 7.63 -18.84
N TYR A 204 -25.70 7.30 -19.58
CA TYR A 204 -25.50 5.93 -20.05
C TYR A 204 -25.23 4.96 -18.91
N ALA A 205 -24.83 5.40 -17.72
CA ALA A 205 -24.76 4.54 -16.54
C ALA A 205 -26.10 3.85 -16.22
N PHE A 206 -27.24 4.52 -16.46
CA PHE A 206 -28.56 3.94 -16.20
C PHE A 206 -29.06 3.06 -17.35
N LEU A 207 -28.72 3.41 -18.61
CA LEU A 207 -29.13 2.65 -19.79
C LEU A 207 -28.25 1.42 -20.03
N LEU A 208 -26.94 1.54 -19.81
CA LEU A 208 -25.92 0.52 -20.05
C LEU A 208 -25.33 0.04 -18.72
N LEU A 209 -26.21 -0.28 -17.75
CA LEU A 209 -25.79 -0.66 -16.39
C LEU A 209 -24.79 -1.83 -16.35
N PRO A 210 -24.95 -2.93 -17.12
CA PRO A 210 -23.95 -4.00 -17.15
C PRO A 210 -22.58 -3.52 -17.63
N SER A 211 -22.53 -2.76 -18.73
CA SER A 211 -21.27 -2.16 -19.23
C SER A 211 -20.64 -1.25 -18.19
N PHE A 212 -21.42 -0.45 -17.49
CA PHE A 212 -20.92 0.45 -16.45
C PHE A 212 -20.29 -0.33 -15.30
N LEU A 213 -20.95 -1.38 -14.79
CA LEU A 213 -20.42 -2.20 -13.71
C LEU A 213 -19.16 -2.98 -14.12
N ILE A 214 -19.16 -3.57 -15.32
CA ILE A 214 -17.98 -4.29 -15.85
C ILE A 214 -16.82 -3.32 -16.06
N TYR A 215 -17.09 -2.10 -16.55
CA TYR A 215 -16.10 -1.04 -16.66
C TYR A 215 -15.54 -0.65 -15.29
N CYS A 216 -16.39 -0.44 -14.27
CA CYS A 216 -15.95 -0.12 -12.91
C CYS A 216 -15.06 -1.20 -12.29
N VAL A 217 -15.27 -2.49 -12.60
CA VAL A 217 -14.37 -3.56 -12.17
C VAL A 217 -13.08 -3.55 -13.00
N SER A 218 -13.19 -3.37 -14.31
CA SER A 218 -12.05 -3.45 -15.24
C SER A 218 -11.06 -2.30 -15.08
N MET A 219 -11.54 -1.10 -14.78
CA MET A 219 -10.67 0.05 -14.51
C MET A 219 -9.77 -0.14 -13.28
N VAL A 220 -10.19 -0.98 -12.31
CA VAL A 220 -9.35 -1.33 -11.15
C VAL A 220 -8.28 -2.34 -11.56
N GLY A 221 -8.60 -3.27 -12.45
CA GLY A 221 -7.63 -4.19 -13.03
C GLY A 221 -6.56 -3.48 -13.87
N GLU A 222 -6.96 -2.47 -14.65
CA GLU A 222 -6.09 -1.65 -15.50
C GLU A 222 -5.05 -0.85 -14.71
N THR A 223 -5.44 -0.36 -13.53
CA THR A 223 -4.61 0.53 -12.70
C THR A 223 -3.72 -0.22 -11.70
N ASN A 224 -3.74 -1.56 -11.71
CA ASN A 224 -2.99 -2.43 -10.79
C ASN A 224 -3.16 -2.07 -9.31
N ARG A 225 -4.32 -1.53 -8.90
CA ARG A 225 -4.55 -1.04 -7.54
C ARG A 225 -5.31 -2.04 -6.68
N ALA A 226 -5.09 -1.98 -5.37
CA ALA A 226 -5.74 -2.84 -4.39
C ALA A 226 -7.28 -2.76 -4.55
N PRO A 227 -7.98 -3.91 -4.60
CA PRO A 227 -7.58 -5.27 -4.24
C PRO A 227 -6.76 -6.07 -5.29
N PHE A 228 -6.49 -5.51 -6.47
CA PHE A 228 -5.88 -6.18 -7.62
C PHE A 228 -4.43 -5.74 -7.88
N ASP A 229 -3.71 -5.49 -6.79
CA ASP A 229 -2.33 -4.98 -6.76
C ASP A 229 -1.35 -6.13 -6.58
N LEU A 230 -1.16 -6.86 -7.68
CA LEU A 230 -0.29 -8.03 -7.78
C LEU A 230 1.22 -7.67 -7.75
N PRO A 231 1.66 -6.55 -8.35
CA PRO A 231 3.08 -6.17 -8.32
C PRO A 231 3.55 -5.57 -6.98
N GLU A 232 2.73 -4.77 -6.28
CA GLU A 232 3.14 -4.12 -5.00
C GLU A 232 2.98 -5.05 -3.78
N ALA A 233 2.32 -6.21 -3.94
CA ALA A 233 2.01 -7.09 -2.83
C ALA A 233 3.28 -7.66 -2.14
N GLU A 234 3.51 -7.22 -0.90
CA GLU A 234 4.57 -7.72 0.00
C GLU A 234 4.51 -9.25 0.23
N GLY A 235 3.33 -9.86 0.07
CA GLY A 235 3.14 -11.31 0.21
C GLY A 235 3.36 -12.12 -1.07
N GLU A 236 3.66 -11.46 -2.21
CA GLU A 236 3.93 -12.10 -3.49
C GLU A 236 5.36 -11.71 -3.97
N LEU A 237 5.50 -11.05 -5.13
CA LEU A 237 6.80 -10.76 -5.74
C LEU A 237 7.40 -9.41 -5.29
N VAL A 238 7.10 -8.98 -4.06
CA VAL A 238 7.67 -7.83 -3.33
C VAL A 238 8.10 -6.67 -4.24
N GLY A 239 7.14 -5.95 -4.83
CA GLY A 239 7.40 -4.74 -5.62
C GLY A 239 7.53 -4.95 -7.14
N GLY A 240 7.47 -6.19 -7.64
CA GLY A 240 7.33 -6.48 -9.07
C GLY A 240 8.38 -5.78 -9.93
N PHE A 241 7.95 -4.99 -10.92
CA PHE A 241 8.86 -4.26 -11.82
C PHE A 241 9.49 -3.00 -11.20
N HIS A 242 9.11 -2.61 -9.97
CA HIS A 242 9.64 -1.42 -9.29
C HIS A 242 10.92 -1.67 -8.50
N THR A 243 11.26 -2.93 -8.20
CA THR A 243 12.26 -3.27 -7.17
C THR A 243 13.66 -2.70 -7.42
N GLU A 244 14.08 -2.63 -8.67
CA GLU A 244 15.42 -2.13 -9.04
C GLU A 244 15.46 -0.61 -9.20
N TYR A 245 14.30 0.05 -9.29
CA TYR A 245 14.21 1.48 -9.59
C TYR A 245 14.31 2.35 -8.32
N SER A 246 15.15 3.38 -8.40
CA SER A 246 15.33 4.39 -7.34
C SER A 246 14.96 5.80 -7.84
N SER A 247 14.88 6.75 -6.91
CA SER A 247 14.82 8.20 -7.17
C SER A 247 13.70 8.58 -8.16
N LEU A 248 14.01 9.44 -9.14
CA LEU A 248 13.06 9.96 -10.13
C LEU A 248 12.48 8.88 -11.05
N LYS A 249 13.21 7.80 -11.36
CA LYS A 249 12.69 6.72 -12.23
C LYS A 249 11.56 5.97 -11.56
N PHE A 250 11.73 5.65 -10.28
CA PHE A 250 10.65 5.09 -9.45
C PHE A 250 9.47 6.07 -9.35
N ALA A 251 9.76 7.35 -9.10
CA ALA A 251 8.72 8.37 -9.02
C ALA A 251 7.90 8.51 -10.32
N MET A 252 8.52 8.33 -11.49
CA MET A 252 7.82 8.36 -12.79
C MET A 252 6.83 7.20 -12.95
N PHE A 253 7.16 5.98 -12.50
CA PHE A 253 6.19 4.87 -12.52
C PHE A 253 5.00 5.13 -11.61
N MET A 254 5.27 5.54 -10.36
CA MET A 254 4.19 5.89 -9.43
C MET A 254 3.34 7.04 -9.97
N LEU A 255 3.97 8.07 -10.54
CA LEU A 255 3.26 9.18 -11.16
C LEU A 255 2.39 8.69 -12.32
N ALA A 256 2.91 7.84 -13.20
CA ALA A 256 2.17 7.28 -14.33
C ALA A 256 0.95 6.46 -13.86
N GLU A 257 1.09 5.62 -12.83
CA GLU A 257 0.00 4.82 -12.27
C GLU A 257 -1.12 5.71 -11.70
N TYR A 258 -0.78 6.73 -10.91
CA TYR A 258 -1.78 7.66 -10.37
C TYR A 258 -2.43 8.53 -11.45
N ILE A 259 -1.68 8.92 -12.49
CA ILE A 259 -2.26 9.62 -13.64
C ILE A 259 -3.20 8.68 -14.40
N ASN A 260 -2.83 7.42 -14.59
CA ASN A 260 -3.70 6.45 -15.25
C ASN A 260 -4.99 6.22 -14.43
N MET A 261 -4.91 6.24 -13.11
CA MET A 261 -6.10 6.22 -12.22
C MET A 261 -7.02 7.43 -12.47
N ALA A 262 -6.45 8.62 -12.69
CA ALA A 262 -7.21 9.79 -13.12
C ALA A 262 -7.77 9.63 -14.54
N THR A 263 -7.01 9.05 -15.47
CA THR A 263 -7.42 8.80 -16.87
C THR A 263 -8.63 7.87 -16.94
N VAL A 264 -8.58 6.70 -16.31
CA VAL A 264 -9.71 5.75 -16.33
C VAL A 264 -10.95 6.30 -15.61
N SER A 265 -10.75 7.13 -14.59
CA SER A 265 -11.83 7.86 -13.88
C SER A 265 -12.47 8.95 -14.76
N ALA A 266 -11.65 9.68 -15.51
CA ALA A 266 -12.07 10.67 -16.50
C ALA A 266 -12.82 10.03 -17.67
N LEU A 267 -12.37 8.86 -18.12
CA LEU A 267 -13.03 8.08 -19.16
C LEU A 267 -14.39 7.56 -18.68
N ALA A 268 -14.48 7.04 -17.44
CA ALA A 268 -15.74 6.65 -16.81
C ALA A 268 -16.76 7.79 -16.80
N THR A 269 -16.27 8.98 -16.41
CA THR A 269 -17.06 10.20 -16.32
C THR A 269 -17.57 10.65 -17.69
N THR A 270 -16.70 10.62 -18.70
CA THR A 270 -16.99 11.00 -20.08
C THR A 270 -17.96 10.04 -20.76
N LEU A 271 -17.79 8.72 -20.58
CA LEU A 271 -18.57 7.73 -21.31
C LEU A 271 -19.90 7.36 -20.63
N PHE A 272 -19.97 7.39 -19.29
CA PHE A 272 -21.15 6.89 -18.57
C PHE A 272 -21.91 7.95 -17.78
N LEU A 273 -21.25 9.00 -17.28
CA LEU A 273 -21.84 10.00 -16.38
C LEU A 273 -22.11 11.36 -17.04
N GLY A 274 -22.21 11.45 -18.36
CA GLY A 274 -22.53 12.70 -19.05
C GLY A 274 -21.38 13.72 -19.07
N GLY A 275 -20.13 13.28 -18.89
CA GLY A 275 -18.95 14.15 -18.93
C GLY A 275 -19.04 15.33 -17.97
N TRP A 276 -18.91 16.54 -18.52
CA TRP A 276 -18.94 17.81 -17.78
C TRP A 276 -20.36 18.31 -17.45
N ALA A 277 -21.42 17.64 -17.92
CA ALA A 277 -22.80 18.04 -17.62
C ALA A 277 -23.12 17.91 -16.12
N ALA A 278 -23.89 18.83 -15.57
CA ALA A 278 -24.25 18.84 -14.15
C ALA A 278 -25.00 17.56 -13.73
N PRO A 279 -24.74 17.01 -12.53
CA PRO A 279 -25.49 15.88 -12.00
C PRO A 279 -26.91 16.26 -11.61
N TRP A 280 -27.83 15.30 -11.67
CA TRP A 280 -29.17 15.46 -11.10
C TRP A 280 -29.06 15.55 -9.57
N PRO A 281 -29.73 16.49 -8.87
CA PRO A 281 -30.73 17.47 -9.33
C PRO A 281 -30.17 18.87 -9.70
N LEU A 282 -28.86 19.07 -9.63
CA LEU A 282 -28.21 20.38 -9.85
C LEU A 282 -28.29 20.85 -11.32
N ASN A 283 -28.59 19.93 -12.25
CA ASN A 283 -28.88 20.25 -13.64
C ASN A 283 -30.15 21.12 -13.84
N MET A 284 -31.02 21.25 -12.83
CA MET A 284 -32.22 22.09 -12.88
C MET A 284 -31.91 23.59 -12.77
N TRP A 285 -30.70 23.94 -12.34
CA TRP A 285 -30.25 25.33 -12.30
C TRP A 285 -29.76 25.79 -13.68
N SER A 286 -30.37 26.84 -14.22
CA SER A 286 -30.09 27.37 -15.57
C SER A 286 -28.63 27.77 -15.83
N GLY A 287 -27.86 28.08 -14.78
CA GLY A 287 -26.43 28.42 -14.89
C GLY A 287 -25.46 27.24 -14.78
N ALA A 288 -25.92 26.04 -14.36
CA ALA A 288 -25.04 24.95 -13.95
C ALA A 288 -24.15 24.39 -15.07
N ASN A 289 -24.60 24.49 -16.33
CA ASN A 289 -23.88 24.01 -17.51
C ASN A 289 -23.22 25.15 -18.33
N SER A 290 -23.16 26.35 -17.77
CA SER A 290 -22.63 27.55 -18.44
C SER A 290 -21.33 28.04 -17.83
N GLY A 291 -20.46 28.64 -18.66
CA GLY A 291 -19.18 29.18 -18.23
C GLY A 291 -18.22 28.11 -17.71
N TRP A 292 -17.63 28.35 -16.54
CA TRP A 292 -16.59 27.49 -15.95
C TRP A 292 -17.12 26.42 -14.98
N TRP A 293 -18.43 26.44 -14.64
CA TRP A 293 -19.05 25.44 -13.77
C TRP A 293 -18.92 23.99 -14.27
N PRO A 294 -19.06 23.70 -15.57
CA PRO A 294 -18.79 22.38 -16.15
C PRO A 294 -17.46 21.73 -15.75
N LEU A 295 -16.39 22.53 -15.65
CA LEU A 295 -15.07 22.04 -15.25
C LEU A 295 -15.08 21.50 -13.82
N LEU A 296 -15.84 22.16 -12.93
CA LEU A 296 -16.01 21.72 -11.55
C LEU A 296 -16.79 20.41 -11.47
N TRP A 297 -17.86 20.25 -12.27
CA TRP A 297 -18.63 18.99 -12.30
C TRP A 297 -17.79 17.83 -12.83
N PHE A 298 -17.05 18.05 -13.90
CA PHE A 298 -16.13 17.04 -14.44
C PHE A 298 -15.11 16.63 -13.38
N THR A 299 -14.44 17.61 -12.76
CA THR A 299 -13.44 17.37 -11.72
C THR A 299 -14.05 16.63 -10.52
N LEU A 300 -15.23 17.04 -10.05
CA LEU A 300 -15.91 16.40 -8.92
C LEU A 300 -16.25 14.93 -9.20
N LYS A 301 -16.73 14.61 -10.41
CA LYS A 301 -17.03 13.23 -10.81
C LYS A 301 -15.76 12.38 -10.89
N VAL A 302 -14.67 12.91 -11.45
CA VAL A 302 -13.35 12.25 -11.45
C VAL A 302 -12.90 11.97 -10.01
N TRP A 303 -12.96 12.96 -9.12
CA TRP A 303 -12.62 12.80 -7.71
C TRP A 303 -13.53 11.82 -6.96
N THR A 304 -14.78 11.66 -7.39
CA THR A 304 -15.68 10.65 -6.84
C THR A 304 -15.18 9.24 -7.16
N PHE A 305 -14.72 8.99 -8.40
CA PHE A 305 -14.09 7.71 -8.73
C PHE A 305 -12.75 7.51 -8.02
N LEU A 306 -11.91 8.55 -7.91
CA LEU A 306 -10.68 8.48 -7.10
C LEU A 306 -10.97 8.14 -5.64
N PHE A 307 -12.03 8.72 -5.05
CA PHE A 307 -12.48 8.35 -3.71
C PHE A 307 -12.91 6.88 -3.64
N VAL A 308 -13.61 6.36 -4.66
CA VAL A 308 -13.97 4.94 -4.74
C VAL A 308 -12.72 4.07 -4.78
N PHE A 309 -11.69 4.41 -5.56
CA PHE A 309 -10.40 3.69 -5.56
C PHE A 309 -9.78 3.61 -4.17
N ILE A 310 -9.72 4.74 -3.47
CA ILE A 310 -9.20 4.81 -2.09
C ILE A 310 -10.05 3.96 -1.14
N TRP A 311 -11.37 3.97 -1.31
CA TRP A 311 -12.30 3.21 -0.49
C TRP A 311 -12.20 1.70 -0.72
N LEU A 312 -12.02 1.27 -1.97
CA LEU A 312 -11.76 -0.12 -2.31
C LEU A 312 -10.48 -0.62 -1.63
N ARG A 313 -9.38 0.16 -1.68
CA ARG A 313 -8.11 -0.18 -1.00
C ARG A 313 -8.26 -0.30 0.52
N GLY A 314 -9.06 0.57 1.14
CA GLY A 314 -9.27 0.55 2.59
C GLY A 314 -10.20 -0.57 3.08
N THR A 315 -10.92 -1.25 2.19
CA THR A 315 -12.01 -2.18 2.56
C THR A 315 -11.76 -3.61 2.10
N LEU A 316 -11.28 -3.81 0.87
CA LEU A 316 -11.23 -5.14 0.25
C LEU A 316 -9.90 -5.85 0.52
N PRO A 317 -9.92 -7.18 0.78
CA PRO A 317 -8.70 -7.98 0.81
C PRO A 317 -8.13 -8.14 -0.60
N ARG A 318 -6.82 -8.41 -0.68
CA ARG A 318 -6.14 -8.71 -1.96
C ARG A 318 -6.64 -10.03 -2.53
N LEU A 319 -6.85 -10.09 -3.85
CA LEU A 319 -7.16 -11.34 -4.55
C LEU A 319 -5.91 -11.98 -5.16
N ARG A 320 -5.87 -13.31 -5.18
CA ARG A 320 -4.82 -14.07 -5.86
C ARG A 320 -4.95 -13.94 -7.39
N TYR A 321 -3.81 -13.98 -8.09
CA TYR A 321 -3.72 -13.89 -9.55
C TYR A 321 -4.71 -14.83 -10.27
N ASP A 322 -4.75 -16.10 -9.90
CA ASP A 322 -5.60 -17.09 -10.57
C ASP A 322 -7.09 -16.76 -10.44
N GLN A 323 -7.53 -16.32 -9.25
CA GLN A 323 -8.92 -15.95 -9.01
C GLN A 323 -9.30 -14.70 -9.81
N PHE A 324 -8.38 -13.75 -9.88
CA PHE A 324 -8.56 -12.52 -10.63
C PHE A 324 -8.65 -12.78 -12.13
N MET A 325 -7.70 -13.54 -12.71
CA MET A 325 -7.76 -13.91 -14.13
C MET A 325 -9.02 -14.70 -14.48
N ASN A 326 -9.48 -15.59 -13.59
CA ASN A 326 -10.74 -16.30 -13.77
C ASN A 326 -11.95 -15.34 -13.78
N LEU A 327 -11.96 -14.28 -12.95
CA LEU A 327 -13.03 -13.28 -12.94
C LEU A 327 -13.12 -12.57 -14.30
N GLY A 328 -12.00 -12.10 -14.84
CA GLY A 328 -11.95 -11.45 -16.16
C GLY A 328 -12.44 -12.37 -17.28
N TRP A 329 -11.80 -13.53 -17.43
CA TRP A 329 -12.01 -14.42 -18.56
C TRP A 329 -13.29 -15.26 -18.51
N LYS A 330 -13.74 -15.69 -17.32
CA LYS A 330 -14.93 -16.55 -17.20
C LYS A 330 -16.21 -15.77 -16.93
N LEU A 331 -16.15 -14.55 -16.37
CA LEU A 331 -17.33 -13.77 -16.04
C LEU A 331 -17.42 -12.46 -16.84
N LEU A 332 -16.42 -11.57 -16.75
CA LEU A 332 -16.55 -10.21 -17.29
C LEU A 332 -16.62 -10.18 -18.82
N ILE A 333 -15.68 -10.85 -19.51
CA ILE A 333 -15.62 -10.86 -20.99
C ILE A 333 -16.85 -11.53 -21.62
N PRO A 334 -17.30 -12.72 -21.18
CA PRO A 334 -18.49 -13.34 -21.76
C PRO A 334 -19.77 -12.54 -21.51
N VAL A 335 -19.93 -11.95 -20.32
CA VAL A 335 -21.10 -11.13 -19.98
C VAL A 335 -21.11 -9.82 -20.78
N SER A 336 -19.95 -9.16 -20.96
CA SER A 336 -19.87 -7.94 -21.76
C SER A 336 -20.16 -8.22 -23.24
N LEU A 337 -19.65 -9.32 -23.80
CA LEU A 337 -19.95 -9.72 -25.17
C LEU A 337 -21.45 -9.97 -25.37
N LEU A 338 -22.08 -10.74 -24.46
CA LEU A 338 -23.52 -10.97 -24.50
C LEU A 338 -24.29 -9.64 -24.44
N TRP A 339 -23.87 -8.73 -23.57
CA TRP A 339 -24.52 -7.43 -23.42
C TRP A 339 -24.39 -6.56 -24.69
N VAL A 340 -23.22 -6.54 -25.34
CA VAL A 340 -23.04 -5.85 -26.63
C VAL A 340 -24.01 -6.38 -27.67
N MET A 341 -24.23 -7.70 -27.73
CA MET A 341 -25.22 -8.30 -28.65
C MET A 341 -26.66 -7.86 -28.34
N VAL A 342 -27.01 -7.76 -27.06
CA VAL A 342 -28.33 -7.25 -26.63
C VAL A 342 -28.51 -5.78 -27.04
N VAL A 343 -27.50 -4.95 -26.79
CA VAL A 343 -27.53 -3.51 -27.16
C VAL A 343 -27.61 -3.35 -28.68
N ALA A 344 -26.84 -4.11 -29.45
CA ALA A 344 -26.89 -4.10 -30.91
C ALA A 344 -28.28 -4.49 -31.43
N THR A 345 -28.88 -5.54 -30.87
CA THR A 345 -30.24 -5.99 -31.23
C THR A 345 -31.27 -4.91 -30.90
N ALA A 346 -31.20 -4.32 -29.71
CA ALA A 346 -32.10 -3.24 -29.30
C ALA A 346 -32.00 -2.03 -30.23
N ARG A 347 -30.78 -1.69 -30.70
CA ARG A 347 -30.54 -0.61 -31.65
C ARG A 347 -31.12 -0.91 -33.04
N VAL A 348 -31.00 -2.14 -33.53
CA VAL A 348 -31.58 -2.53 -34.83
C VAL A 348 -33.11 -2.47 -34.79
N LEU A 349 -33.74 -2.97 -33.73
CA LEU A 349 -35.20 -2.90 -33.58
C LEU A 349 -35.73 -1.46 -33.55
N GLU A 350 -34.97 -0.55 -32.95
CA GLU A 350 -35.29 0.87 -32.95
C GLU A 350 -35.20 1.49 -34.36
N LEU A 351 -34.17 1.11 -35.14
CA LEU A 351 -34.03 1.54 -36.53
C LEU A 351 -35.17 1.03 -37.42
N GLU A 352 -35.76 -0.12 -37.09
CA GLU A 352 -36.96 -0.66 -37.75
C GLU A 352 -38.27 0.00 -37.26
N GLY A 353 -38.21 0.93 -36.31
CA GLY A 353 -39.35 1.72 -35.84
C GLY A 353 -40.03 1.21 -34.57
N TYR A 354 -39.52 0.15 -33.93
CA TYR A 354 -40.03 -0.31 -32.64
C TYR A 354 -39.43 0.51 -31.49
N GLN A 355 -40.26 1.27 -30.76
CA GLN A 355 -39.82 2.06 -29.59
C GLN A 355 -39.60 1.21 -28.32
N VAL A 356 -38.89 0.10 -28.45
CA VAL A 356 -38.62 -0.87 -27.37
C VAL A 356 -37.20 -0.78 -26.81
N GLN A 357 -36.37 0.14 -27.33
CA GLN A 357 -34.96 0.24 -26.94
C GLN A 357 -34.77 0.50 -25.43
N THR A 358 -35.34 1.57 -24.89
CA THR A 358 -35.23 1.93 -23.46
C THR A 358 -35.70 0.82 -22.51
N PRO A 359 -36.89 0.20 -22.68
CA PRO A 359 -37.31 -0.87 -21.78
C PRO A 359 -36.43 -2.12 -21.92
N ILE A 360 -35.97 -2.47 -23.12
CA ILE A 360 -35.04 -3.61 -23.31
C ILE A 360 -33.72 -3.34 -22.58
N LEU A 361 -33.16 -2.15 -22.70
CA LEU A 361 -31.89 -1.79 -22.07
C LEU A 361 -32.01 -1.76 -20.54
N VAL A 362 -33.08 -1.18 -19.99
CA VAL A 362 -33.26 -1.11 -18.53
C VAL A 362 -33.59 -2.49 -17.94
N VAL A 363 -34.57 -3.20 -18.47
CA VAL A 363 -35.00 -4.51 -17.92
C VAL A 363 -33.94 -5.57 -18.19
N GLY A 364 -33.44 -5.64 -19.43
CA GLY A 364 -32.33 -6.53 -19.79
C GLY A 364 -31.08 -6.23 -18.97
N GLY A 365 -30.78 -4.95 -18.75
CA GLY A 365 -29.65 -4.52 -17.93
C GLY A 365 -29.76 -4.99 -16.49
N LEU A 366 -30.92 -4.81 -15.87
CA LEU A 366 -31.18 -5.29 -14.50
C LEU A 366 -31.09 -6.82 -14.40
N LEU A 367 -31.62 -7.57 -15.38
CA LEU A 367 -31.55 -9.03 -15.40
C LEU A 367 -30.12 -9.54 -15.55
N VAL A 368 -29.35 -8.96 -16.48
CA VAL A 368 -27.95 -9.34 -16.71
C VAL A 368 -27.09 -8.98 -15.48
N CYS A 369 -27.32 -7.82 -14.87
CA CYS A 369 -26.66 -7.44 -13.62
C CYS A 369 -27.00 -8.40 -12.47
N ALA A 370 -28.28 -8.75 -12.30
CA ALA A 370 -28.70 -9.69 -11.26
C ALA A 370 -28.08 -11.08 -11.46
N LEU A 371 -28.02 -11.55 -12.70
CA LEU A 371 -27.34 -12.80 -13.06
C LEU A 371 -25.85 -12.72 -12.75
N MET A 372 -25.18 -11.64 -13.17
CA MET A 372 -23.75 -11.43 -12.93
C MET A 372 -23.41 -11.40 -11.44
N VAL A 373 -24.17 -10.66 -10.64
CA VAL A 373 -24.01 -10.60 -9.18
C VAL A 373 -24.30 -11.97 -8.54
N GLY A 374 -25.33 -12.67 -8.99
CA GLY A 374 -25.64 -14.02 -8.53
C GLY A 374 -24.52 -15.04 -8.81
N LEU A 375 -23.94 -14.99 -10.01
CA LEU A 375 -22.79 -15.83 -10.39
C LEU A 375 -21.55 -15.50 -9.55
N PHE A 376 -21.28 -14.22 -9.32
CA PHE A 376 -20.17 -13.77 -8.48
C PHE A 376 -20.31 -14.25 -7.02
N LEU A 377 -21.49 -14.08 -6.43
CA LEU A 377 -21.77 -14.53 -5.06
C LEU A 377 -21.72 -16.06 -4.92
N ARG A 378 -22.15 -16.80 -5.96
CA ARG A 378 -22.01 -18.26 -6.00
C ARG A 378 -20.54 -18.69 -6.05
N ALA A 379 -19.73 -18.01 -6.86
CA ALA A 379 -18.29 -18.30 -6.96
C ALA A 379 -17.56 -18.03 -5.64
N GLY A 380 -17.89 -16.93 -4.95
CA GLY A 380 -17.32 -16.61 -3.63
C GLY A 380 -17.75 -17.56 -2.50
N ARG A 381 -18.84 -18.31 -2.70
CA ARG A 381 -19.34 -19.33 -1.75
C ARG A 381 -18.86 -20.74 -2.05
N ALA A 382 -18.22 -21.00 -3.19
CA ALA A 382 -17.60 -22.29 -3.43
C ALA A 382 -16.59 -22.51 -2.30
N PRO A 383 -16.78 -23.54 -1.44
CA PRO A 383 -15.83 -23.81 -0.37
C PRO A 383 -14.47 -23.96 -1.04
N GLY A 384 -13.54 -23.05 -0.74
CA GLY A 384 -12.15 -23.29 -1.06
C GLY A 384 -11.84 -24.62 -0.40
N ALA A 385 -11.61 -25.67 -1.20
CA ALA A 385 -11.06 -26.89 -0.67
C ALA A 385 -9.83 -26.46 0.13
N PRO A 386 -9.74 -26.79 1.44
CA PRO A 386 -8.49 -26.60 2.14
C PRO A 386 -7.40 -27.20 1.26
N PRO A 387 -6.24 -26.54 1.08
CA PRO A 387 -5.12 -27.24 0.48
C PRO A 387 -5.02 -28.56 1.27
N GLU A 388 -5.07 -29.70 0.56
CA GLU A 388 -4.64 -30.95 1.14
C GLU A 388 -3.21 -30.67 1.58
N VAL A 389 -3.05 -30.40 2.87
CA VAL A 389 -1.76 -30.50 3.50
C VAL A 389 -1.48 -31.98 3.35
N GLU A 390 -0.71 -32.36 2.34
CA GLU A 390 0.07 -33.58 2.40
C GLU A 390 0.85 -33.46 3.70
N GLU A 391 0.30 -34.03 4.77
CA GLU A 391 1.06 -34.28 5.97
C GLU A 391 2.29 -35.04 5.47
N PRO A 392 3.51 -34.51 5.68
CA PRO A 392 4.69 -35.23 5.29
C PRO A 392 4.58 -36.60 5.94
N VAL A 393 4.55 -37.65 5.10
CA VAL A 393 4.46 -39.04 5.50
C VAL A 393 5.33 -39.21 6.73
N SER A 394 4.68 -39.41 7.88
CA SER A 394 5.38 -39.64 9.13
C SER A 394 6.36 -40.78 8.86
N PRO A 395 7.68 -40.57 9.01
CA PRO A 395 8.62 -41.64 8.76
C PRO A 395 8.21 -42.83 9.65
N PRO A 396 8.21 -44.06 9.10
CA PRO A 396 7.72 -45.23 9.83
C PRO A 396 8.41 -45.29 11.18
N ASP A 397 7.60 -45.54 12.22
CA ASP A 397 7.99 -45.63 13.62
C ASP A 397 9.41 -46.18 13.78
N ARG A 398 10.37 -45.28 14.05
CA ARG A 398 11.69 -45.65 14.54
C ARG A 398 11.59 -45.97 16.03
N SER A 399 10.76 -46.95 16.39
CA SER A 399 10.73 -47.54 17.73
C SER A 399 11.71 -48.70 17.89
N ALA A 400 12.64 -48.88 16.95
CA ALA A 400 13.68 -49.91 17.03
C ALA A 400 15.03 -49.47 16.43
N SER A 401 15.69 -48.48 17.06
CA SER A 401 17.15 -48.41 17.02
C SER A 401 17.68 -47.62 18.21
N SER A 402 18.11 -48.34 19.23
CA SER A 402 18.94 -47.83 20.32
C SER A 402 20.29 -47.33 19.77
N ALA A 403 20.44 -46.02 19.64
CA ALA A 403 21.67 -45.21 19.51
C ALA A 403 21.43 -44.07 18.52
N GLY A 404 20.89 -42.96 19.01
CA GLY A 404 20.68 -41.73 18.25
C GLY A 404 20.66 -40.56 19.21
N VAL A 405 21.58 -39.63 19.00
CA VAL A 405 21.84 -38.44 19.79
C VAL A 405 20.55 -37.65 20.08
N PHE A 406 20.33 -37.32 21.34
CA PHE A 406 19.22 -36.50 21.84
C PHE A 406 19.42 -35.04 21.39
N LEU A 407 18.84 -34.66 20.25
CA LEU A 407 18.74 -33.29 19.75
C LEU A 407 17.28 -32.91 19.50
N GLY A 408 16.46 -32.99 20.53
CA GLY A 408 15.09 -32.49 20.50
C GLY A 408 14.68 -32.03 21.88
N PHE A 409 14.60 -30.71 22.08
CA PHE A 409 13.89 -30.17 23.25
C PHE A 409 12.46 -30.72 23.21
N PRO A 410 11.93 -31.31 24.30
CA PRO A 410 10.55 -31.75 24.34
C PRO A 410 9.65 -30.51 24.27
N THR A 411 9.16 -30.18 23.09
CA THR A 411 8.09 -29.20 22.95
C THR A 411 6.81 -29.87 23.46
N PRO A 412 6.13 -29.28 24.46
CA PRO A 412 4.85 -29.81 24.91
C PRO A 412 3.88 -29.82 23.72
N PRO A 413 3.02 -30.85 23.62
CA PRO A 413 2.03 -30.93 22.55
C PRO A 413 1.19 -29.65 22.57
N LEU A 414 1.00 -29.04 21.39
CA LEU A 414 0.13 -27.88 21.29
C LEU A 414 -1.27 -28.29 21.81
N PRO A 415 -1.88 -27.49 22.71
CA PRO A 415 -3.25 -27.76 23.13
C PRO A 415 -4.16 -27.76 21.90
N ASP A 416 -5.10 -28.70 21.86
CA ASP A 416 -6.09 -28.80 20.80
C ASP A 416 -6.78 -27.45 20.62
N ARG A 417 -6.55 -26.83 19.46
CA ARG A 417 -7.19 -25.56 19.13
C ARG A 417 -8.68 -25.84 18.98
N PRO A 418 -9.56 -25.11 19.68
CA PRO A 418 -10.99 -25.26 19.44
C PRO A 418 -11.25 -25.01 17.96
N SER A 419 -11.92 -25.95 17.31
CA SER A 419 -12.36 -25.80 15.93
C SER A 419 -13.34 -24.63 15.89
N HIS A 420 -12.85 -23.44 15.57
CA HIS A 420 -13.71 -22.30 15.31
C HIS A 420 -14.52 -22.63 14.06
N THR A 421 -15.79 -22.99 14.25
CA THR A 421 -16.77 -23.02 13.16
C THR A 421 -16.84 -21.61 12.61
N VAL A 422 -16.22 -21.39 11.45
CA VAL A 422 -16.33 -20.12 10.73
C VAL A 422 -17.81 -19.92 10.43
N PRO A 423 -18.47 -18.88 10.96
CA PRO A 423 -19.87 -18.64 10.67
C PRO A 423 -20.05 -18.52 9.15
N GLN A 424 -20.99 -19.30 8.60
CA GLN A 424 -21.28 -19.24 7.17
C GLN A 424 -21.82 -17.86 6.83
N GLY A 425 -21.08 -17.17 5.98
CA GLY A 425 -21.31 -15.77 5.72
C GLY A 425 -22.64 -15.44 5.06
N GLY A 426 -23.34 -14.42 5.61
CA GLY A 426 -24.57 -13.89 5.01
C GLY A 426 -24.35 -13.36 3.58
N LEU A 427 -25.44 -13.26 2.78
CA LEU A 427 -25.41 -12.77 1.38
C LEU A 427 -24.76 -11.38 1.21
N PHE A 428 -24.77 -10.57 2.27
CA PHE A 428 -24.28 -9.20 2.29
C PHE A 428 -22.96 -9.03 3.08
N GLU A 429 -22.29 -10.11 3.51
CA GLU A 429 -21.03 -9.99 4.24
C GLU A 429 -19.90 -9.26 3.49
N PRO A 430 -19.71 -9.43 2.17
CA PRO A 430 -18.76 -8.62 1.43
C PRO A 430 -19.07 -7.11 1.49
N LEU A 431 -20.36 -6.75 1.66
CA LEU A 431 -20.82 -5.38 1.82
C LEU A 431 -20.72 -4.88 3.28
N ALA A 432 -20.63 -5.80 4.26
CA ALA A 432 -20.44 -5.44 5.66
C ALA A 432 -19.10 -4.73 5.87
N GLY A 433 -18.04 -5.14 5.16
CA GLY A 433 -16.76 -4.42 5.18
C GLY A 433 -16.91 -2.96 4.77
N PHE A 434 -17.62 -2.68 3.66
CA PHE A 434 -17.87 -1.31 3.19
C PHE A 434 -18.69 -0.50 4.18
N ALA A 435 -19.69 -1.10 4.82
CA ALA A 435 -20.50 -0.43 5.84
C ALA A 435 -19.65 -0.07 7.07
N VAL A 436 -18.76 -0.97 7.51
CA VAL A 436 -17.85 -0.71 8.63
C VAL A 436 -16.88 0.41 8.30
N THR A 437 -16.21 0.37 7.15
CA THR A 437 -15.22 1.39 6.76
C THR A 437 -15.87 2.77 6.53
N ALA A 438 -17.09 2.81 5.99
CA ALA A 438 -17.86 4.04 5.88
C ALA A 438 -18.24 4.61 7.27
N ALA A 439 -18.69 3.75 8.18
CA ALA A 439 -19.07 4.17 9.53
C ALA A 439 -17.86 4.63 10.36
N THR A 440 -16.69 3.99 10.22
CA THR A 440 -15.48 4.39 10.95
C THR A 440 -14.88 5.69 10.44
N MET A 441 -15.03 6.00 9.14
CA MET A 441 -14.48 7.22 8.54
C MET A 441 -14.93 8.52 9.22
N PHE A 442 -16.15 8.54 9.77
CA PHE A 442 -16.74 9.69 10.46
C PHE A 442 -16.61 9.61 11.99
N LYS A 443 -16.08 8.52 12.54
CA LYS A 443 -15.82 8.41 13.98
C LYS A 443 -14.57 9.19 14.35
N LYS A 444 -14.54 9.68 15.59
CA LYS A 444 -13.35 10.29 16.15
C LYS A 444 -12.26 9.20 16.27
N PRO A 445 -11.06 9.40 15.67
CA PRO A 445 -9.98 8.42 15.76
C PRO A 445 -9.61 8.12 17.21
N ASN A 446 -9.38 6.84 17.53
CA ASN A 446 -8.82 6.46 18.82
C ASN A 446 -7.32 6.74 18.74
N THR A 447 -6.91 7.91 19.21
CA THR A 447 -5.55 8.40 18.99
C THR A 447 -4.69 7.99 20.17
N GLU A 448 -3.71 7.14 19.93
CA GLU A 448 -2.50 7.10 20.75
C GLU A 448 -1.72 8.38 20.40
N PHE A 449 -1.49 9.28 21.37
CA PHE A 449 -0.81 10.57 21.16
C PHE A 449 0.69 10.41 20.89
N TYR A 450 1.12 9.36 20.18
CA TYR A 450 2.50 9.16 19.79
C TYR A 450 2.87 10.13 18.64
N PRO A 451 4.01 10.85 18.72
CA PRO A 451 5.12 10.72 19.65
C PRO A 451 5.05 11.58 20.93
N GLU A 452 4.06 12.47 21.11
CA GLU A 452 3.97 13.33 22.31
C GLU A 452 3.80 12.57 23.63
N GLN A 453 3.03 11.49 23.62
CA GLN A 453 2.75 10.64 24.77
C GLN A 453 3.20 9.23 24.43
N LYS A 454 4.29 8.79 25.07
CA LYS A 454 4.80 7.43 24.95
C LYS A 454 3.85 6.47 25.67
N VAL A 455 3.46 5.40 24.99
CA VAL A 455 2.66 4.33 25.58
C VAL A 455 3.61 3.42 26.35
N PRO A 456 3.32 3.07 27.62
CA PRO A 456 4.11 2.09 28.33
C PRO A 456 4.02 0.75 27.58
N THR A 457 5.16 0.25 27.11
CA THR A 457 5.23 -1.04 26.45
C THR A 457 4.94 -2.17 27.46
N ALA A 458 4.45 -3.31 26.98
CA ALA A 458 4.19 -4.47 27.84
C ALA A 458 5.48 -4.94 28.53
N ALA A 459 5.39 -5.51 29.73
CA ALA A 459 6.56 -5.98 30.49
C ALA A 459 7.44 -7.02 29.74
N ARG A 460 6.87 -7.73 28.76
CA ARG A 460 7.55 -8.71 27.89
C ARG A 460 8.15 -8.11 26.61
N TYR A 461 8.09 -6.80 26.43
CA TYR A 461 8.58 -6.14 25.23
C TYR A 461 10.10 -6.20 25.16
N HIS A 462 10.62 -6.59 24.00
CA HIS A 462 12.05 -6.67 23.73
C HIS A 462 12.53 -5.36 23.10
N GLY A 463 12.92 -4.39 23.93
CA GLY A 463 13.45 -3.10 23.47
C GLY A 463 14.97 -3.05 23.47
N ARG A 464 15.50 -1.87 23.75
CA ARG A 464 16.95 -1.60 23.81
C ARG A 464 17.64 -2.53 24.81
N HIS A 465 18.77 -3.09 24.42
CA HIS A 465 19.62 -3.86 25.32
C HIS A 465 20.34 -2.94 26.31
N GLN A 466 20.43 -3.39 27.55
CA GLN A 466 21.15 -2.72 28.62
C GLN A 466 22.06 -3.72 29.34
N LEU A 467 23.31 -3.32 29.56
CA LEU A 467 24.29 -4.00 30.39
C LEU A 467 24.18 -3.49 31.83
N ASN A 468 23.80 -4.37 32.74
CA ASN A 468 23.51 -4.04 34.12
C ASN A 468 24.75 -3.98 35.00
N ARG A 469 24.64 -3.21 36.08
CA ARG A 469 25.63 -3.07 37.15
C ARG A 469 25.18 -3.79 38.42
N TYR A 470 26.12 -4.08 39.30
CA TYR A 470 25.88 -4.45 40.69
C TYR A 470 25.62 -3.20 41.54
N SER A 471 25.14 -3.40 42.77
CA SER A 471 24.75 -2.30 43.68
C SER A 471 25.89 -1.37 44.11
N ASP A 472 27.14 -1.77 43.90
CA ASP A 472 28.34 -0.98 44.19
C ASP A 472 28.86 -0.22 42.97
N GLY A 473 28.36 -0.51 41.77
CA GLY A 473 28.73 0.13 40.51
C GLY A 473 29.57 -0.74 39.56
N LEU A 474 30.09 -1.89 40.03
CA LEU A 474 30.80 -2.86 39.20
C LEU A 474 29.89 -3.44 38.10
N GLU A 475 30.46 -3.75 36.96
CA GLU A 475 29.74 -4.29 35.82
C GLU A 475 29.42 -5.78 36.02
N LYS A 476 28.22 -6.22 35.60
CA LYS A 476 27.85 -7.64 35.62
C LYS A 476 28.48 -8.45 34.48
N CYS A 477 28.88 -7.77 33.40
CA CYS A 477 29.43 -8.42 32.22
C CYS A 477 30.87 -8.88 32.46
N ILE A 478 31.09 -10.20 32.35
CA ILE A 478 32.41 -10.81 32.51
C ILE A 478 33.16 -11.04 31.19
N GLY A 479 32.58 -10.64 30.04
CA GLY A 479 33.23 -10.79 28.74
C GLY A 479 33.40 -12.24 28.26
N CYS A 480 32.48 -13.14 28.61
CA CYS A 480 32.55 -14.57 28.25
C CYS A 480 32.10 -14.92 26.81
N GLU A 481 31.65 -13.92 26.02
CA GLU A 481 31.26 -14.05 24.60
C GLU A 481 30.04 -14.96 24.29
N LEU A 482 29.44 -15.62 25.27
CA LEU A 482 28.28 -16.51 25.05
C LEU A 482 27.08 -15.81 24.40
N CYS A 483 26.84 -14.53 24.72
CA CYS A 483 25.76 -13.76 24.10
C CYS A 483 26.00 -13.46 22.62
N ALA A 484 27.25 -13.35 22.18
CA ALA A 484 27.62 -13.20 20.78
C ALA A 484 27.37 -14.51 20.02
N TRP A 485 27.83 -15.63 20.59
CA TRP A 485 27.59 -16.97 20.04
C TRP A 485 26.11 -17.34 19.94
N ALA A 486 25.29 -16.93 20.91
CA ALA A 486 23.85 -17.18 20.91
C ALA A 486 23.07 -16.28 19.95
N CYS A 487 23.69 -15.24 19.36
CA CYS A 487 23.00 -14.29 18.50
C CYS A 487 22.80 -14.88 17.08
N PRO A 488 21.56 -15.19 16.65
CA PRO A 488 21.31 -15.77 15.33
C PRO A 488 21.60 -14.81 14.18
N ALA A 489 21.60 -13.50 14.46
CA ALA A 489 21.82 -12.44 13.48
C ALA A 489 23.27 -11.94 13.43
N ASP A 490 24.17 -12.53 14.25
CA ASP A 490 25.56 -12.10 14.38
C ASP A 490 25.69 -10.57 14.55
N ALA A 491 24.90 -10.06 15.52
CA ALA A 491 24.74 -8.64 15.78
C ALA A 491 25.58 -8.15 16.96
N ILE A 492 26.16 -9.05 17.76
CA ILE A 492 26.88 -8.72 18.99
C ILE A 492 28.36 -9.07 18.82
N TYR A 493 29.23 -8.11 19.11
CA TYR A 493 30.67 -8.33 19.22
C TYR A 493 31.12 -8.10 20.66
N VAL A 494 31.85 -9.05 21.22
CA VAL A 494 32.34 -9.00 22.61
C VAL A 494 33.82 -9.37 22.61
N GLU A 495 34.60 -8.63 23.38
CA GLU A 495 36.00 -8.96 23.65
C GLU A 495 36.26 -8.82 25.15
N GLY A 496 36.62 -9.92 25.82
CA GLY A 496 36.91 -9.94 27.24
C GLY A 496 38.38 -9.66 27.57
N ALA A 497 38.67 -8.91 28.64
CA ALA A 497 40.01 -8.71 29.19
C ALA A 497 40.06 -9.06 30.68
N ASP A 498 41.26 -9.24 31.23
CA ASP A 498 41.48 -9.64 32.61
C ASP A 498 41.45 -8.42 33.55
N ASN A 499 40.82 -8.56 34.71
CA ASN A 499 40.87 -7.55 35.77
C ASN A 499 42.25 -7.60 36.46
N THR A 500 42.79 -6.44 36.81
CA THR A 500 44.00 -6.34 37.63
C THR A 500 43.67 -5.89 39.06
N GLU A 501 44.64 -5.92 39.98
CA GLU A 501 44.45 -5.46 41.37
C GLU A 501 44.13 -3.95 41.45
N THR A 502 44.61 -3.17 40.46
CA THR A 502 44.43 -1.73 40.34
C THR A 502 43.27 -1.33 39.43
N GLU A 503 42.97 -2.13 38.40
CA GLU A 503 41.93 -1.84 37.40
C GLU A 503 40.91 -2.98 37.34
N ARG A 504 39.86 -2.87 38.17
CA ARG A 504 38.79 -3.86 38.27
C ARG A 504 37.45 -3.27 37.86
N PHE A 505 36.85 -3.82 36.81
CA PHE A 505 35.57 -3.40 36.25
C PHE A 505 34.42 -4.36 36.58
N SER A 506 34.72 -5.63 36.86
CA SER A 506 33.76 -6.64 37.28
C SER A 506 34.27 -7.42 38.51
N PRO A 507 33.39 -8.11 39.27
CA PRO A 507 33.81 -8.95 40.41
C PRO A 507 34.62 -10.19 40.01
N GLY A 508 34.51 -10.64 38.76
CA GLY A 508 35.18 -11.85 38.29
C GLY A 508 36.66 -11.64 37.95
N GLU A 509 37.29 -12.67 37.38
CA GLU A 509 38.64 -12.57 36.82
C GLU A 509 38.69 -11.74 35.54
N ARG A 510 37.58 -11.73 34.77
CA ARG A 510 37.47 -11.07 33.47
C ARG A 510 36.32 -10.08 33.41
N TYR A 511 36.43 -9.09 32.54
CA TYR A 511 35.39 -8.11 32.21
C TYR A 511 35.25 -7.95 30.70
N GLY A 512 34.09 -7.48 30.22
CA GLY A 512 33.92 -7.14 28.80
C GLY A 512 34.66 -5.85 28.47
N ARG A 513 35.83 -5.91 27.83
CA ARG A 513 36.59 -4.72 27.40
C ARG A 513 35.87 -3.99 26.28
N VAL A 514 35.47 -4.74 25.26
CA VAL A 514 34.67 -4.26 24.13
C VAL A 514 33.35 -4.99 24.17
N TYR A 515 32.26 -4.24 24.04
CA TYR A 515 30.93 -4.79 23.86
C TYR A 515 30.18 -3.91 22.88
N GLN A 516 29.78 -4.47 21.74
CA GLN A 516 29.08 -3.75 20.69
C GLN A 516 27.84 -4.52 20.27
N ILE A 517 26.73 -3.82 20.04
CA ILE A 517 25.52 -4.36 19.41
C ILE A 517 25.19 -3.52 18.19
N ASN A 518 25.11 -4.19 17.04
CA ASN A 518 24.66 -3.60 15.79
C ASN A 518 23.13 -3.71 15.68
N TYR A 519 22.44 -2.60 15.93
CA TYR A 519 20.97 -2.56 15.87
C TYR A 519 20.40 -2.63 14.45
N LEU A 520 21.22 -2.46 13.42
CA LEU A 520 20.79 -2.71 12.02
C LEU A 520 20.66 -4.20 11.69
N ARG A 521 21.29 -5.07 12.48
CA ARG A 521 21.20 -6.54 12.33
C ARG A 521 20.32 -7.19 13.37
N CYS A 522 20.22 -6.58 14.56
CA CYS A 522 19.49 -7.15 15.67
C CYS A 522 18.00 -7.35 15.34
N ILE A 523 17.49 -8.56 15.60
CA ILE A 523 16.07 -8.93 15.38
C ILE A 523 15.23 -8.93 16.66
N GLY A 524 15.78 -8.51 17.80
CA GLY A 524 15.03 -8.40 19.07
C GLY A 524 14.51 -9.73 19.65
N CYS A 525 15.16 -10.86 19.36
CA CYS A 525 14.67 -12.19 19.77
C CYS A 525 14.85 -12.52 21.26
N GLY A 526 15.82 -11.92 21.95
CA GLY A 526 16.08 -12.14 23.39
C GLY A 526 17.00 -13.32 23.74
N LEU A 527 17.44 -14.12 22.77
CA LEU A 527 18.30 -15.31 23.01
C LEU A 527 19.63 -14.98 23.71
N CYS A 528 20.18 -13.79 23.44
CA CYS A 528 21.41 -13.31 24.09
C CYS A 528 21.26 -13.10 25.61
N ILE A 529 20.04 -12.84 26.09
CA ILE A 529 19.73 -12.68 27.53
C ILE A 529 19.65 -14.05 28.20
N GLU A 530 18.96 -15.00 27.56
CA GLU A 530 18.84 -16.37 28.06
C GLU A 530 20.19 -17.06 28.15
N ALA A 531 21.08 -16.78 27.18
CA ALA A 531 22.45 -17.30 27.16
C ALA A 531 23.39 -16.65 28.20
N CYS A 532 23.01 -15.52 28.81
CA CYS A 532 23.91 -14.76 29.68
C CYS A 532 23.98 -15.37 31.10
N PRO A 533 25.12 -15.96 31.51
CA PRO A 533 25.22 -16.68 32.78
C PRO A 533 25.11 -15.77 34.01
N THR A 534 25.61 -14.53 33.90
CA THR A 534 25.57 -13.54 34.99
C THR A 534 24.34 -12.64 34.95
N ARG A 535 23.41 -12.86 33.99
CA ARG A 535 22.27 -11.98 33.70
C ARG A 535 22.69 -10.51 33.59
N ALA A 536 23.86 -10.28 32.98
CA ALA A 536 24.40 -8.95 32.76
C ALA A 536 23.61 -8.16 31.71
N LEU A 537 22.99 -8.86 30.75
CA LEU A 537 22.23 -8.26 29.67
C LEU A 537 20.74 -8.36 29.96
N THR A 538 20.01 -7.26 29.80
CA THR A 538 18.55 -7.22 29.83
C THR A 538 18.01 -6.37 28.69
N MET A 539 16.80 -6.65 28.22
CA MET A 539 16.08 -5.77 27.31
C MET A 539 15.22 -4.82 28.13
N THR A 540 15.30 -3.54 27.80
CA THR A 540 14.44 -2.51 28.38
C THR A 540 13.17 -2.36 27.56
N ASN A 541 12.29 -1.52 28.05
CA ASN A 541 11.04 -1.16 27.40
C ASN A 541 11.20 0.01 26.40
N ASP A 542 12.44 0.45 26.17
CA ASP A 542 12.77 1.54 25.27
C ASP A 542 12.77 1.06 23.81
N TYR A 543 11.97 1.71 22.97
CA TYR A 543 11.69 1.27 21.59
C TYR A 543 12.12 2.29 20.52
N GLU A 544 12.56 3.48 20.92
CA GLU A 544 12.94 4.55 20.00
C GLU A 544 14.44 4.49 19.69
N LEU A 545 14.81 3.63 18.73
CA LEU A 545 16.21 3.39 18.33
C LEU A 545 16.55 4.02 16.96
N THR A 546 15.77 4.98 16.49
CA THR A 546 15.98 5.61 15.18
C THR A 546 17.10 6.65 15.21
N ASP A 547 17.97 6.59 14.21
CA ASP A 547 19.07 7.54 14.00
C ASP A 547 19.18 7.91 12.52
N ASP A 548 19.86 9.01 12.20
CA ASP A 548 20.08 9.47 10.83
C ASP A 548 21.39 8.92 10.21
N ASN A 549 22.24 8.32 11.04
CA ASN A 549 23.52 7.76 10.64
C ASN A 549 23.63 6.27 11.00
N ARG A 550 24.21 5.50 10.07
CA ARG A 550 24.48 4.07 10.24
C ARG A 550 25.42 3.79 11.41
N ALA A 551 26.43 4.63 11.61
CA ALA A 551 27.44 4.44 12.65
C ALA A 551 26.84 4.54 14.06
N ASP A 552 25.88 5.45 14.25
CA ASP A 552 25.25 5.68 15.55
C ASP A 552 24.33 4.54 16.00
N LEU A 553 23.94 3.65 15.07
CA LEU A 553 23.18 2.42 15.36
C LEU A 553 24.06 1.24 15.80
N ILE A 554 25.38 1.43 15.87
CA ILE A 554 26.30 0.49 16.49
C ILE A 554 26.53 0.98 17.91
N TYR A 555 25.83 0.37 18.87
CA TYR A 555 25.93 0.79 20.25
C TYR A 555 27.12 0.12 20.89
N GLU A 556 28.07 0.92 21.34
CA GLU A 556 29.20 0.45 22.12
C GLU A 556 28.85 0.35 23.61
N LYS A 557 29.81 -0.12 24.39
CA LYS A 557 29.64 -0.47 25.80
C LYS A 557 29.17 0.71 26.64
N ASP A 558 29.65 1.92 26.35
CA ASP A 558 29.26 3.17 27.02
C ASP A 558 27.76 3.46 26.86
N ARG A 559 27.20 3.27 25.65
CA ARG A 559 25.77 3.44 25.37
C ARG A 559 24.94 2.26 25.89
N LEU A 560 25.52 1.09 26.13
CA LEU A 560 24.79 -0.09 26.62
C LEU A 560 24.77 -0.18 28.15
N LEU A 561 25.78 0.36 28.84
CA LEU A 561 25.87 0.29 30.30
C LEU A 561 24.74 1.06 30.98
N ALA A 562 24.17 0.44 32.00
CA ALA A 562 23.23 1.09 32.91
C ALA A 562 23.89 2.33 33.55
N PRO A 563 23.15 3.44 33.73
CA PRO A 563 23.66 4.62 34.42
C PRO A 563 24.00 4.28 35.88
N LEU A 564 24.93 5.04 36.48
CA LEU A 564 25.28 4.91 37.89
C LEU A 564 24.17 5.53 38.76
N GLU A 565 23.65 4.76 39.71
CA GLU A 565 22.68 5.26 40.69
C GLU A 565 23.37 5.99 41.85
N PRO A 566 22.65 6.87 42.59
CA PRO A 566 23.20 7.54 43.76
C PRO A 566 23.73 6.53 44.80
N GLY A 567 25.03 6.61 45.12
CA GLY A 567 25.71 5.69 46.05
C GLY A 567 26.52 4.58 45.39
N MET A 568 26.47 4.46 44.05
CA MET A 568 27.39 3.61 43.28
C MET A 568 28.72 4.32 43.02
N THR A 569 29.82 3.57 43.03
CA THR A 569 31.15 4.07 42.64
C THR A 569 31.41 3.70 41.19
N ALA A 570 31.91 4.64 40.39
CA ALA A 570 32.28 4.33 39.01
C ALA A 570 33.49 3.37 39.00
N PRO A 571 33.45 2.26 38.24
CA PRO A 571 34.63 1.42 38.05
C PRO A 571 35.72 2.20 37.26
N PRO A 572 37.01 1.92 37.50
CA PRO A 572 37.51 0.79 38.27
C PRO A 572 37.54 1.00 39.79
N HIS A 573 37.12 0.00 40.57
CA HIS A 573 37.30 -0.04 42.03
C HIS A 573 37.36 -1.48 42.54
N GLN A 574 37.94 -1.69 43.73
CA GLN A 574 38.02 -3.04 44.32
C GLN A 574 36.64 -3.53 44.76
N MET A 575 36.50 -4.87 44.85
CA MET A 575 35.34 -5.50 45.47
C MET A 575 35.19 -5.02 46.91
N ARG A 576 33.97 -5.13 47.44
CA ARG A 576 33.74 -4.77 48.83
C ARG A 576 34.59 -5.61 49.78
N PRO A 577 35.13 -5.00 50.86
CA PRO A 577 35.88 -5.75 51.85
C PRO A 577 35.07 -6.91 52.42
N GLY A 578 35.65 -8.11 52.44
CA GLY A 578 35.03 -9.32 53.00
C GLY A 578 34.02 -10.02 52.09
N THR A 579 33.86 -9.59 50.83
CA THR A 579 33.03 -10.31 49.84
C THR A 579 33.89 -11.07 48.82
N THR A 580 33.32 -12.15 48.30
CA THR A 580 33.88 -12.95 47.21
C THR A 580 33.12 -12.73 45.91
N ALA A 581 33.70 -13.11 44.77
CA ALA A 581 33.00 -13.03 43.47
C ALA A 581 31.67 -13.81 43.47
N ALA A 582 31.60 -14.94 44.21
CA ALA A 582 30.39 -15.72 44.36
C ALA A 582 29.26 -14.94 45.05
N ASP A 583 29.58 -14.10 46.03
CA ASP A 583 28.60 -13.26 46.75
C ASP A 583 27.95 -12.22 45.82
N TYR A 584 28.68 -11.76 44.80
CA TYR A 584 28.12 -10.91 43.76
C TYR A 584 27.14 -11.68 42.87
N TYR A 585 27.48 -12.89 42.43
CA TYR A 585 26.63 -13.69 41.53
C TYR A 585 25.34 -14.19 42.21
N THR A 586 25.38 -14.42 43.52
CA THR A 586 24.20 -14.79 44.32
C THR A 586 23.36 -13.58 44.77
N GLY A 587 23.86 -12.36 44.57
CA GLY A 587 23.18 -11.12 44.97
C GLY A 587 23.25 -10.82 46.47
N ALA A 588 24.19 -11.41 47.21
CA ALA A 588 24.37 -11.20 48.65
C ALA A 588 25.01 -9.83 48.99
N VAL A 589 25.48 -9.08 47.99
CA VAL A 589 26.06 -7.74 48.14
C VAL A 589 24.95 -6.68 48.06
N ASN A 590 24.54 -6.10 49.20
CA ASN A 590 23.48 -5.09 49.29
C ASN A 590 24.01 -3.65 49.15
N GLY A 591 23.35 -2.81 48.35
CA GLY A 591 23.67 -1.38 48.20
C GLY A 591 23.36 -0.55 49.45
N THR A 592 24.39 -0.12 50.19
CA THR A 592 24.53 1.19 50.87
C THR A 592 25.72 1.12 51.84
N GLY A 593 26.65 2.06 51.70
CA GLY A 593 27.72 2.26 52.66
C GLY A 593 27.18 2.90 53.95
N ALA A 594 27.04 2.10 55.00
CA ALA A 594 27.18 2.52 56.39
C ALA A 594 27.45 1.26 57.21
N ASP A 595 28.57 1.26 57.94
CA ASP A 595 28.91 0.24 58.93
C ASP A 595 27.67 -0.14 59.76
N ARG A 596 27.19 -1.38 59.60
CA ARG A 596 26.32 -2.00 60.60
C ARG A 596 27.17 -2.93 61.44
N SER A 597 27.59 -2.42 62.60
CA SER A 597 27.92 -3.27 63.76
C SER A 597 26.76 -4.24 64.05
N PRO A 598 27.05 -5.43 64.61
CA PRO A 598 26.05 -6.46 64.78
C PRO A 598 25.13 -6.10 65.94
N ALA A 599 23.89 -5.72 65.64
CA ALA A 599 22.87 -5.53 66.65
C ALA A 599 21.57 -6.27 66.27
N ALA A 600 21.34 -7.33 67.05
CA ALA A 600 20.07 -7.89 67.49
C ALA A 600 19.04 -8.34 66.44
N ALA A 601 18.73 -9.63 66.54
CA ALA A 601 17.55 -10.27 65.98
C ALA A 601 16.27 -9.47 66.28
N GLY A 602 15.54 -9.12 65.22
CA GLY A 602 14.22 -8.52 65.27
C GLY A 602 13.31 -9.23 64.26
N THR A 603 12.31 -9.91 64.81
CA THR A 603 11.26 -10.71 64.17
C THR A 603 10.62 -10.06 62.94
N VAL A 604 10.48 -10.86 61.88
CA VAL A 604 9.65 -10.60 60.70
C VAL A 604 8.19 -10.58 61.12
N ALA A 605 7.51 -9.44 60.94
CA ALA A 605 6.06 -9.35 60.96
C ALA A 605 5.58 -9.22 59.51
N ASP A 606 4.68 -10.15 59.18
CA ASP A 606 3.95 -10.33 57.93
C ASP A 606 2.97 -9.18 57.66
N GLY A 607 2.68 -8.94 56.38
CA GLY A 607 1.71 -7.94 55.90
C GLY A 607 2.22 -7.24 54.64
N GLY A 608 1.68 -7.43 53.43
CA GLY A 608 0.28 -7.64 53.10
C GLY A 608 -0.23 -6.40 52.34
N THR A 609 -0.26 -6.49 51.01
CA THR A 609 -1.10 -5.71 50.07
C THR A 609 -1.15 -4.19 50.18
N ARG A 610 -0.74 -3.50 49.11
CA ARG A 610 -1.64 -2.72 48.24
C ARG A 610 -0.99 -2.40 46.89
#